data_AF-A0A536KTY8-F1
#
_entry.id   AF-A0A536KTY8-F1
#
_cell.length_a   1.000
_cell.length_b   1.000
_cell.length_c   1.000
_cell.angle_alpha   90.00
_cell.angle_beta   90.00
_cell.angle_gamma   90.00
#
_symmetry.space_group_name_H-M   'P 1'
#
loop_
_entity.id
_entity.type
_entity.pdbx_description
1 polymer ?
#
loop_
_entity_poly.entity_id
_entity_poly.type
_entity_poly.pdbx_seq_one_letter_code
_entity_poly.pdbx_strand_id
1 'polypeptide(L)' 'MAPSEDHIVELTVGELAHGGAAVARLDGRVVFVEGAIPGETVEA' A
#
# COMPACT_ATOMS: atom_id res chain seq x y z
N MET A 1 12.02 -8.25 17.64
CA MET A 1 11.73 -7.04 16.85
C MET A 1 10.93 -6.13 17.75
N ALA A 2 11.45 -4.99 18.17
CA ALA A 2 10.59 -3.96 18.79
C ALA A 2 9.60 -3.48 17.71
N PRO A 3 8.37 -3.05 18.05
CA PRO A 3 7.51 -2.41 17.07
C PRO A 3 8.23 -1.16 16.56
N SER A 4 8.44 -1.10 15.25
CA SER A 4 8.80 0.14 14.57
C SER A 4 7.59 1.09 14.64
N GLU A 5 7.85 2.38 14.81
CA GLU A 5 6.80 3.41 14.87
C GLU A 5 5.89 3.33 13.63
N ASP A 6 4.56 3.36 13.84
CA ASP A 6 3.57 3.43 12.77
C ASP A 6 3.77 4.73 11.99
N HIS A 7 4.06 4.61 10.70
CA HIS A 7 4.20 5.73 9.77
C HIS A 7 3.04 5.67 8.78
N ILE A 8 2.06 6.55 8.94
CA ILE A 8 0.96 6.73 7.98
C ILE A 8 1.49 7.51 6.76
N VAL A 9 1.24 7.01 5.56
CA VAL A 9 1.63 7.64 4.30
C VAL A 9 0.47 7.65 3.29
N GLU A 10 0.36 8.73 2.50
CA GLU A 10 -0.54 8.76 1.35
C GLU A 10 0.07 8.05 0.14
N LEU A 11 -0.68 7.12 -0.45
CA LEU A 11 -0.27 6.33 -1.60
C LEU A 11 -1.38 6.29 -2.65
N THR A 12 -1.03 6.45 -3.92
CA THR A 12 -1.92 6.05 -5.02
C THR A 12 -1.65 4.59 -5.37
N VAL A 13 -2.65 3.75 -5.25
CA VAL A 13 -2.54 2.32 -5.57
C VAL A 13 -2.78 2.07 -7.05
N GLY A 14 -2.08 1.07 -7.59
CA GLY A 14 -2.17 0.64 -8.98
C GLY A 14 -2.86 -0.70 -9.13
N GLU A 15 -2.21 -1.61 -9.85
CA GLU A 15 -2.72 -2.95 -10.15
C GLU A 15 -3.03 -3.80 -8.91
N LEU A 16 -3.91 -4.79 -9.07
CA LEU A 16 -4.18 -5.79 -8.05
C LEU A 16 -3.18 -6.94 -8.14
N ALA A 17 -2.64 -7.35 -7.00
CA ALA A 17 -1.84 -8.56 -6.85
C ALA A 17 -2.72 -9.82 -6.85
N HIS A 18 -2.08 -10.97 -7.01
CA HIS A 18 -2.74 -12.25 -6.74
C HIS A 18 -3.19 -12.29 -5.28
N GLY A 19 -4.50 -12.50 -5.05
CA GLY A 19 -5.11 -12.40 -3.72
C GLY A 19 -5.95 -11.13 -3.50
N GLY A 20 -5.91 -10.17 -4.43
CA GLY A 20 -6.85 -9.03 -4.46
C GLY A 20 -6.40 -7.78 -3.72
N ALA A 21 -5.22 -7.78 -3.10
CA ALA A 21 -4.61 -6.56 -2.55
C ALA A 21 -4.14 -5.63 -3.69
N ALA A 22 -4.35 -4.32 -3.54
CA ALA A 22 -3.82 -3.33 -4.46
C ALA A 22 -2.33 -3.06 -4.18
N VAL A 23 -1.57 -2.74 -5.23
CA VAL A 23 -0.11 -2.56 -5.15
C VAL A 23 0.26 -1.09 -5.31
N ALA A 24 1.05 -0.57 -4.38
CA ALA A 24 1.71 0.73 -4.48
C ALA A 24 3.24 0.59 -4.39
N ARG A 25 3.95 1.63 -4.79
CA ARG A 25 5.42 1.70 -4.70
C ARG A 25 5.81 2.96 -3.93
N LEU A 26 6.62 2.80 -2.90
CA LEU A 26 7.12 3.89 -2.06
C LEU A 26 8.61 3.71 -1.85
N ASP A 27 9.43 4.65 -2.31
CA ASP A 27 10.90 4.62 -2.12
C ASP A 27 11.56 3.28 -2.45
N GLY A 28 11.15 2.66 -3.55
CA GLY A 28 11.67 1.35 -3.98
C GLY A 28 11.11 0.14 -3.22
N ARG A 29 10.23 0.37 -2.24
CA ARG A 29 9.46 -0.67 -1.55
C ARG A 29 8.14 -0.91 -2.27
N VAL A 30 7.67 -2.15 -2.22
CA VAL A 30 6.32 -2.54 -2.66
C VAL A 30 5.42 -2.58 -1.44
N VAL A 31 4.29 -1.88 -1.51
CA VAL A 31 3.28 -1.82 -0.45
C VAL A 31 2.03 -2.53 -0.97
N PHE A 32 1.54 -3.51 -0.22
CA PHE A 32 0.27 -4.18 -0.50
C PHE A 32 -0.81 -3.56 0.38
N VAL A 33 -1.88 -3.08 -0.23
CA VAL A 33 -3.00 -2.43 0.44
C VAL A 33 -4.24 -3.30 0.29
N GLU A 34 -4.80 -3.74 1.41
CA GLU A 34 -6.06 -4.47 1.41
C GLU A 34 -7.25 -3.49 1.31
N GLY A 35 -8.28 -3.87 0.53
CA GLY A 35 -9.53 -3.11 0.45
C GLY A 35 -9.50 -1.87 -0.44
N ALA A 36 -8.38 -1.55 -1.09
CA ALA A 36 -8.27 -0.46 -2.05
C ALA A 36 -8.49 -0.93 -3.49
N ILE A 37 -8.90 0.00 -4.37
CA ILE A 37 -9.10 -0.26 -5.81
C ILE A 37 -8.08 0.49 -6.66
N PRO A 38 -7.73 -0.01 -7.86
CA PRO A 38 -6.77 0.66 -8.74
C PRO A 38 -7.13 2.13 -9.03
N GLY A 39 -6.17 3.03 -8.84
CA GLY A 39 -6.31 4.47 -9.02
C GLY A 39 -6.80 5.23 -7.79
N GLU A 40 -7.12 4.55 -6.69
CA GLU A 40 -7.49 5.17 -5.42
C GLU A 40 -6.27 5.74 -4.70
N THR A 41 -6.47 6.84 -3.96
CA THR A 41 -5.49 7.37 -3.00
C THR A 41 -5.92 7.00 -1.59
N VAL A 42 -5.01 6.43 -0.82
CA VAL A 42 -5.27 5.87 0.52
C VAL A 42 -4.21 6.34 1.52
N GLU A 43 -4.56 6.34 2.81
CA GLU A 43 -3.62 6.43 3.93
C GLU A 43 -3.31 5.02 4.43
N ALA A 44 -2.03 4.64 4.45
CA ALA A 44 -1.57 3.30 4.80
C ALA A 44 -0.42 3.33 5.82
#